data_AF-A0A3D3RL33-F1
#
_entry.id   AF-A0A3D3RL33-F1
#
_cell.length_a   1.000
_cell.length_b   1.000
_cell.length_c   1.000
_cell.angle_alpha   90.00
_cell.angle_beta   90.00
_cell.angle_gamma   90.00
#
_symmetry.space_group_name_H-M   'P 1'
#
loop_
_entity.id
_entity.type
_entity.pdbx_description
1 polymer ?
#
loop_
_entity_poly.entity_id
_entity_poly.type
_entity_poly.pdbx_seq_one_letter_code
_entity_poly.pdbx_strand_id
1 'polypeptide(L)'
;KEAMVRSLKDIIQAYGFDSNKATRNVVGQILEIQDLEELIFEIATQLPINVKQKQVILEEDEIIERGEKLLVTLAEEIEIYQIRKEIQEKIKEKVDKNQKDYILREQMKVIREELGEGSEAEADEFEEKVEKLDASEEVKEKIRKEISRFKNSGGMSAESYVSRNYIETMLEMPWNHCS
;
A
#
# COMPACT_ATOMS: atom_id res chain seq x y z
N LYS A 1 -21.21 33.92 -17.39
CA LYS A 1 -22.02 32.68 -17.44
C LYS A 1 -21.42 31.64 -18.38
N GLU A 2 -21.33 31.87 -19.71
CA GLU A 2 -20.73 30.88 -20.64
C GLU A 2 -19.28 30.47 -20.31
N ALA A 3 -18.43 31.40 -19.88
CA ALA A 3 -17.06 31.09 -19.49
C ALA A 3 -17.01 30.12 -18.29
N MET A 4 -17.90 30.31 -17.31
CA MET A 4 -17.96 29.47 -16.11
C MET A 4 -18.53 28.08 -16.38
N VAL A 5 -19.52 27.97 -17.27
CA VAL A 5 -20.01 26.68 -17.77
C VAL A 5 -18.85 25.89 -18.40
N ARG A 6 -18.03 26.55 -19.25
CA ARG A 6 -16.84 25.92 -19.83
C ARG A 6 -15.84 25.48 -18.76
N SER A 7 -15.48 26.36 -17.83
CA SER A 7 -14.54 26.02 -16.74
C SER A 7 -15.01 24.84 -15.89
N LEU A 8 -16.29 24.80 -15.50
CA LEU A 8 -16.86 23.69 -14.73
C LEU A 8 -16.82 22.38 -15.51
N LYS A 9 -17.14 22.42 -16.81
CA LYS A 9 -17.07 21.25 -17.69
C LYS A 9 -15.65 20.73 -17.88
N ASP A 10 -14.67 21.62 -18.07
CA ASP A 10 -13.27 21.23 -18.24
C ASP A 10 -12.73 20.55 -16.97
N ILE A 11 -13.05 21.09 -15.80
CA ILE A 11 -12.58 20.57 -14.51
C ILE A 11 -13.26 19.25 -14.15
N ILE A 12 -14.59 19.12 -14.33
CA ILE A 12 -15.28 17.87 -14.06
C ILE A 12 -14.87 16.76 -15.03
N GLN A 13 -14.51 17.12 -16.27
CA GLN A 13 -13.96 16.18 -17.24
C GLN A 13 -12.58 15.65 -16.80
N ALA A 14 -11.71 16.53 -16.29
CA ALA A 14 -10.43 16.13 -15.73
C ALA A 14 -10.61 15.17 -14.53
N TYR A 15 -11.56 15.46 -13.63
CA TYR A 15 -11.93 14.58 -12.54
C TYR A 15 -12.49 13.22 -13.01
N GLY A 16 -13.32 13.24 -14.06
CA GLY A 16 -13.92 12.05 -14.66
C GLY A 16 -12.93 11.11 -15.34
N PHE A 17 -11.85 11.63 -15.92
CA PHE A 17 -10.91 10.83 -16.72
C PHE A 17 -10.20 9.75 -15.89
N ASP A 18 -9.73 10.12 -14.71
CA ASP A 18 -8.96 9.23 -13.84
C ASP A 18 -9.80 8.38 -12.88
N SER A 19 -11.13 8.57 -12.90
CA SER A 19 -12.05 7.89 -11.97
C SER A 19 -12.66 6.60 -12.56
N ASN A 20 -13.44 5.91 -11.73
CA ASN A 20 -14.02 4.61 -12.09
C ASN A 20 -15.02 4.74 -13.26
N LYS A 21 -15.41 3.61 -13.86
CA LYS A 21 -16.33 3.58 -15.02
C LYS A 21 -17.70 4.21 -14.71
N ALA A 22 -18.20 4.10 -13.49
CA ALA A 22 -19.48 4.69 -13.10
C ALA A 22 -19.39 6.23 -13.08
N THR A 23 -18.32 6.77 -12.49
CA THR A 23 -18.05 8.21 -12.48
C THR A 23 -17.91 8.78 -13.88
N ARG A 24 -17.24 8.08 -14.81
CA ARG A 24 -17.15 8.50 -16.23
C ARG A 24 -18.50 8.64 -16.92
N ASN A 25 -19.45 7.72 -16.67
CA ASN A 25 -20.78 7.80 -17.24
C ASN A 25 -21.56 9.01 -16.71
N VAL A 26 -21.47 9.26 -15.41
CA VAL A 26 -22.09 10.42 -14.76
C VAL A 26 -21.51 11.72 -15.30
N VAL A 27 -20.18 11.82 -15.44
CA VAL A 27 -19.53 12.99 -16.07
C VAL A 27 -20.01 13.20 -17.50
N GLY A 28 -20.19 12.12 -18.28
CA GLY A 28 -20.77 12.21 -19.62
C GLY A 28 -22.14 12.89 -19.64
N GLN A 29 -23.02 12.56 -18.69
CA GLN A 29 -24.34 13.20 -18.55
C GLN A 29 -24.24 14.67 -18.14
N ILE A 30 -23.35 15.00 -17.20
CA ILE A 30 -23.11 16.38 -16.75
C ILE A 30 -22.64 17.28 -17.89
N LEU A 31 -21.82 16.77 -18.81
CA LEU A 31 -21.28 17.55 -19.93
C LEU A 31 -22.35 17.99 -20.95
N GLU A 32 -23.51 17.32 -20.99
CA GLU A 32 -24.62 17.68 -21.87
C GLU A 32 -25.40 18.91 -21.35
N ILE A 33 -25.38 19.14 -20.04
CA ILE A 33 -26.12 20.22 -19.37
C ILE A 33 -25.62 21.60 -19.84
N GLN A 34 -26.53 22.47 -20.28
CA GLN A 34 -26.21 23.82 -20.76
C GLN A 34 -26.54 24.91 -19.74
N ASP A 35 -27.55 24.67 -18.92
CA ASP A 35 -27.94 25.61 -17.89
C ASP A 35 -26.93 25.60 -16.73
N LEU A 36 -26.54 26.79 -16.29
CA LEU A 36 -25.52 26.93 -15.24
C LEU A 36 -26.04 26.46 -13.87
N GLU A 37 -27.32 26.67 -13.58
CA GLU A 37 -27.90 26.31 -12.28
C GLU A 37 -28.00 24.81 -12.15
N GLU A 38 -28.53 24.17 -13.19
CA GLU A 38 -28.61 22.71 -13.30
C GLU A 38 -27.21 22.08 -13.26
N LEU A 39 -26.22 22.67 -13.95
CA LEU A 39 -24.84 22.19 -13.95
C LEU A 39 -24.22 22.23 -12.55
N ILE A 40 -24.37 23.35 -11.84
CA ILE A 40 -23.86 23.51 -10.47
C ILE A 40 -24.50 22.47 -9.54
N PHE A 41 -25.82 22.31 -9.63
CA PHE A 41 -26.56 21.37 -8.80
C PHE A 41 -26.14 19.92 -9.03
N GLU A 42 -26.04 19.51 -10.29
CA GLU A 42 -25.67 18.14 -10.64
C GLU A 42 -24.24 17.82 -10.19
N ILE A 43 -23.28 18.72 -10.45
CA ILE A 43 -21.90 18.55 -9.99
C ILE A 43 -21.84 18.46 -8.46
N ALA A 44 -22.50 19.37 -7.73
CA ALA A 44 -22.50 19.36 -6.26
C ALA A 44 -23.13 18.09 -5.67
N THR A 45 -24.10 17.51 -6.37
CA THR A 45 -24.75 16.25 -5.97
C THR A 45 -23.80 15.07 -6.10
N GLN A 46 -23.06 15.00 -7.20
CA GLN A 46 -22.15 13.89 -7.51
C GLN A 46 -20.81 13.98 -6.77
N LEU A 47 -20.41 15.16 -6.30
CA LEU A 47 -19.18 15.32 -5.53
C LEU A 47 -19.24 14.59 -4.18
N PRO A 48 -18.16 13.87 -3.80
CA PRO A 48 -18.06 13.16 -2.52
C PRO A 48 -17.74 14.09 -1.34
N ILE A 49 -18.26 15.31 -1.35
CA ILE A 49 -18.07 16.32 -0.30
C ILE A 49 -19.11 16.17 0.81
N ASN A 50 -18.79 16.68 1.99
CA ASN A 50 -19.69 16.58 3.13
C ASN A 50 -20.95 17.46 2.96
N VAL A 51 -22.03 17.13 3.66
CA VAL A 51 -23.31 17.85 3.56
C VAL A 51 -23.17 19.34 3.89
N LYS A 52 -22.28 19.71 4.82
CA LYS A 52 -22.05 21.11 5.20
C LYS A 52 -21.44 21.90 4.03
N GLN A 53 -20.49 21.34 3.31
CA GLN A 53 -19.88 21.95 2.13
C GLN A 53 -20.91 22.10 1.00
N LYS A 54 -21.76 21.07 0.78
CA LYS A 54 -22.88 21.17 -0.17
C LYS A 54 -23.81 22.33 0.20
N GLN A 55 -24.13 22.46 1.48
CA GLN A 55 -24.99 23.53 1.97
C GLN A 55 -24.35 24.91 1.78
N VAL A 56 -23.07 25.08 2.09
CA VAL A 56 -22.34 26.34 1.85
C VAL A 56 -22.32 26.77 0.37
N ILE A 57 -22.33 25.81 -0.56
CA ILE A 57 -22.43 26.10 -2.00
C ILE A 57 -23.85 26.50 -2.39
N LEU A 58 -24.87 25.84 -1.82
CA LEU A 58 -26.28 26.09 -2.16
C LEU A 58 -26.88 27.34 -1.46
N GLU A 59 -26.24 27.82 -0.39
CA GLU A 59 -26.68 28.99 0.38
C GLU A 59 -26.33 30.34 -0.27
N GLU A 60 -25.48 30.38 -1.31
CA GLU A 60 -25.19 31.65 -1.99
C GLU A 60 -26.40 32.15 -2.79
N ASP A 61 -26.67 33.44 -2.69
CA ASP A 61 -27.79 34.07 -3.40
C ASP A 61 -27.49 34.22 -4.91
N GLU A 62 -26.24 34.52 -5.27
CA GLU A 62 -25.83 34.69 -6.66
C GLU A 62 -25.31 33.38 -7.26
N ILE A 63 -25.87 33.00 -8.41
CA ILE A 63 -25.44 31.81 -9.16
C ILE A 63 -23.97 31.83 -9.60
N ILE A 64 -23.40 33.03 -9.77
CA ILE A 64 -22.00 33.18 -10.13
C ILE A 64 -21.11 32.80 -8.94
N GLU A 65 -21.43 33.30 -7.75
CA GLU A 65 -20.73 32.96 -6.51
C GLU A 65 -20.84 31.46 -6.17
N ARG A 66 -22.02 30.85 -6.41
CA ARG A 66 -22.17 29.38 -6.31
C ARG A 66 -21.18 28.64 -7.20
N GLY A 67 -21.07 29.07 -8.45
CA GLY A 67 -20.17 28.47 -9.44
C GLY A 67 -18.70 28.63 -9.05
N GLU A 68 -18.30 29.80 -8.56
CA GLU A 68 -16.94 30.05 -8.08
C GLU A 68 -16.59 29.18 -6.86
N LYS A 69 -17.47 29.08 -5.86
CA LYS A 69 -17.26 28.19 -4.71
C LYS A 69 -17.16 26.72 -5.12
N LEU A 70 -18.00 26.31 -6.06
CA LEU A 70 -17.96 24.94 -6.60
C LEU A 70 -16.65 24.67 -7.33
N LEU A 71 -16.13 25.64 -8.11
CA LEU A 71 -14.84 25.53 -8.79
C LEU A 71 -13.68 25.35 -7.81
N VAL A 72 -13.64 26.14 -6.75
CA VAL A 72 -12.63 26.01 -5.68
C VAL A 72 -12.71 24.64 -5.03
N THR A 73 -13.92 24.22 -4.65
CA THR A 73 -14.16 22.92 -4.02
C THR A 73 -13.75 21.76 -4.93
N LEU A 74 -14.07 21.84 -6.22
CA LEU A 74 -13.66 20.86 -7.23
C LEU A 74 -12.14 20.76 -7.35
N ALA A 75 -11.43 21.90 -7.36
CA ALA A 75 -9.99 21.93 -7.46
C ALA A 75 -9.32 21.24 -6.26
N GLU A 76 -9.81 21.52 -5.05
CA GLU A 76 -9.34 20.87 -3.82
C GLU A 76 -9.58 19.36 -3.86
N GLU A 77 -10.76 18.91 -4.30
CA GLU A 77 -11.08 17.47 -4.41
C GLU A 77 -10.22 16.76 -5.46
N ILE A 78 -9.87 17.42 -6.56
CA ILE A 78 -8.94 16.87 -7.56
C ILE A 78 -7.55 16.68 -6.95
N GLU A 79 -7.05 17.64 -6.19
CA GLU A 79 -5.75 17.54 -5.53
C GLU A 79 -5.73 16.39 -4.51
N ILE A 80 -6.77 16.30 -3.67
CA ILE A 80 -6.94 15.19 -2.71
C ILE A 80 -6.98 13.84 -3.45
N TYR A 81 -7.70 13.77 -4.57
CA TYR A 81 -7.81 12.56 -5.37
C TYR A 81 -6.45 12.13 -5.94
N GLN A 82 -5.67 13.07 -6.50
CA GLN A 82 -4.33 12.81 -7.04
C GLN A 82 -3.38 12.28 -5.96
N ILE A 83 -3.38 12.89 -4.76
CA ILE A 83 -2.57 12.43 -3.63
C ILE A 83 -2.97 11.01 -3.22
N ARG A 84 -4.28 10.71 -3.13
CA ARG A 84 -4.76 9.36 -2.81
C ARG A 84 -4.32 8.33 -3.85
N LYS A 85 -4.39 8.69 -5.13
CA LYS A 85 -3.94 7.83 -6.24
C LYS A 85 -2.45 7.53 -6.14
N GLU A 86 -1.62 8.54 -5.91
CA GLU A 86 -0.17 8.37 -5.73
C GLU A 86 0.16 7.46 -4.53
N ILE A 87 -0.53 7.64 -3.40
CA ILE A 87 -0.38 6.77 -2.23
C ILE A 87 -0.76 5.32 -2.57
N GLN A 88 -1.87 5.13 -3.27
CA GLN A 88 -2.33 3.80 -3.66
C GLN A 88 -1.34 3.10 -4.61
N GLU A 89 -0.77 3.83 -5.56
CA GLU A 89 0.27 3.34 -6.47
C GLU A 89 1.53 2.91 -5.71
N LYS A 90 2.02 3.75 -4.80
CA LYS A 90 3.18 3.41 -3.95
C LYS A 90 2.94 2.18 -3.07
N ILE A 91 1.74 2.04 -2.51
CA ILE A 91 1.37 0.84 -1.74
C ILE A 91 1.37 -0.39 -2.63
N LYS A 92 0.80 -0.29 -3.83
CA LYS A 92 0.75 -1.40 -4.79
C LYS A 92 2.15 -1.83 -5.21
N GLU A 93 3.04 -0.89 -5.55
CA GLU A 93 4.43 -1.19 -5.89
C GLU A 93 5.16 -1.92 -4.76
N LYS A 94 4.94 -1.49 -3.51
CA LYS A 94 5.53 -2.14 -2.34
C LYS A 94 5.00 -3.56 -2.13
N VAL A 95 3.70 -3.78 -2.32
CA VAL A 95 3.08 -5.11 -2.23
C VAL A 95 3.59 -6.03 -3.34
N ASP A 96 3.61 -5.55 -4.59
CA ASP A 96 4.08 -6.32 -5.75
C ASP A 96 5.56 -6.72 -5.59
N LYS A 97 6.40 -5.81 -5.07
CA LYS A 97 7.80 -6.10 -4.75
C LYS A 97 7.92 -7.17 -3.66
N ASN A 98 7.21 -7.00 -2.54
CA ASN A 98 7.24 -7.98 -1.45
C ASN A 98 6.74 -9.36 -1.89
N GLN A 99 5.69 -9.41 -2.71
CA GLN A 99 5.15 -10.65 -3.24
C GLN A 99 6.15 -11.34 -4.18
N LYS A 100 6.82 -10.56 -5.05
CA LYS A 100 7.88 -11.07 -5.92
C LYS A 100 9.05 -11.63 -5.11
N ASP A 101 9.52 -10.90 -4.10
CA ASP A 101 10.62 -11.34 -3.23
C ASP A 101 10.25 -12.62 -2.45
N TYR A 102 9.01 -12.71 -1.97
CA TYR A 102 8.49 -13.91 -1.31
C TYR A 102 8.48 -15.13 -2.25
N ILE A 103 7.94 -14.97 -3.47
CA ILE A 103 7.90 -16.06 -4.46
C ILE A 103 9.32 -16.52 -4.82
N LEU A 104 10.26 -15.59 -5.01
CA LEU A 104 11.65 -15.93 -5.32
C LEU A 104 12.32 -16.69 -4.17
N ARG A 105 12.05 -16.30 -2.92
CA ARG A 105 12.54 -17.04 -1.73
C ARG A 105 12.00 -18.46 -1.68
N GLU A 106 10.71 -18.64 -1.94
CA GLU A 106 10.09 -19.97 -1.96
C GLU A 106 10.65 -20.85 -3.10
N GLN A 107 10.85 -20.27 -4.29
CA GLN A 107 11.49 -20.97 -5.41
C GLN A 107 12.92 -21.39 -5.08
N MET A 108 13.71 -20.51 -4.46
CA MET A 108 15.06 -20.85 -4.03
C MET A 108 15.08 -21.96 -3.00
N LYS A 109 14.11 -21.98 -2.07
CA LYS A 109 13.97 -23.04 -1.08
C LYS A 109 13.72 -24.40 -1.76
N VAL A 110 12.77 -24.46 -2.69
CA VAL A 110 12.48 -25.69 -3.46
C VAL A 110 13.69 -26.16 -4.26
N ILE A 111 14.42 -25.26 -4.94
CA ILE A 111 15.63 -25.62 -5.69
C ILE A 111 16.70 -26.22 -4.77
N ARG A 112 16.93 -25.64 -3.59
CA ARG A 112 17.92 -26.15 -2.62
C ARG A 112 17.51 -27.50 -2.02
N GLU A 113 16.22 -27.72 -1.81
CA GLU A 113 15.69 -29.03 -1.40
C GLU A 113 15.93 -30.09 -2.50
N GLU A 114 15.64 -29.77 -3.76
CA GLU A 114 15.88 -30.67 -4.91
C GLU A 114 17.37 -30.98 -5.13
N LEU A 115 18.27 -30.04 -4.79
CA LEU A 115 19.73 -30.24 -4.85
C LEU A 115 20.31 -31.00 -3.65
N GLY A 116 19.49 -31.33 -2.63
CA GLY A 116 19.94 -31.99 -1.41
C GLY A 116 20.69 -31.06 -0.44
N GLU A 117 20.61 -29.75 -0.63
CA GLU A 117 21.27 -28.70 0.17
C GLU A 117 20.34 -28.12 1.25
N GLY A 118 19.31 -28.86 1.68
CA GLY A 118 18.28 -28.38 2.61
C GLY A 118 18.83 -27.80 3.92
N SER A 119 19.94 -28.33 4.44
CA SER A 119 20.61 -27.79 5.63
C SER A 119 21.31 -26.46 5.41
N GLU A 120 21.79 -26.16 4.20
CA GLU A 120 22.41 -24.87 3.92
C GLU A 120 21.35 -23.77 3.78
N ALA A 121 20.20 -24.08 3.18
CA ALA A 121 19.06 -23.17 3.12
C ALA A 121 18.55 -22.77 4.51
N GLU A 122 18.36 -23.76 5.38
CA GLU A 122 17.85 -23.55 6.73
C GLU A 122 18.90 -22.84 7.62
N ALA A 123 20.20 -23.12 7.43
CA ALA A 123 21.27 -22.39 8.10
C ALA A 123 21.29 -20.89 7.72
N ASP A 124 21.18 -20.56 6.43
CA ASP A 124 21.17 -19.17 5.96
C ASP A 124 19.95 -18.41 6.52
N GLU A 125 18.78 -19.05 6.67
CA GLU A 125 17.60 -18.46 7.32
C GLU A 125 17.84 -18.18 8.81
N PHE A 126 18.50 -19.09 9.53
CA PHE A 126 18.86 -18.86 10.91
C PHE A 126 19.86 -17.70 11.07
N GLU A 127 20.82 -17.53 10.16
CA GLU A 127 21.72 -16.37 10.16
C GLU A 127 20.95 -15.05 10.02
N GLU A 128 19.98 -14.97 9.09
CA GLU A 128 19.12 -13.78 8.95
C GLU A 128 18.33 -13.48 10.25
N LYS A 129 17.88 -14.51 10.97
CA LYS A 129 17.14 -14.36 12.23
C LYS A 129 18.05 -13.88 13.37
N VAL A 130 19.29 -14.37 13.46
CA VAL A 130 20.27 -13.92 14.47
C VAL A 130 20.62 -12.45 14.30
N GLU A 131 20.79 -11.98 13.07
CA GLU A 131 21.12 -10.56 12.82
C GLU A 131 20.02 -9.62 13.33
N LYS A 132 18.75 -10.03 13.18
CA LYS A 132 17.57 -9.28 13.64
C LYS A 132 17.23 -9.50 15.11
N LEU A 133 17.87 -10.46 15.79
CA LEU A 133 17.59 -10.80 17.18
C LEU A 133 18.04 -9.66 18.11
N ASP A 134 17.17 -9.28 19.04
CA ASP A 134 17.53 -8.34 20.10
C ASP A 134 18.13 -9.10 21.29
N ALA A 135 19.45 -9.32 21.21
CA ALA A 135 20.26 -10.03 22.20
C ALA A 135 21.66 -9.45 22.25
N SER A 136 22.42 -9.74 23.32
CA SER A 136 23.83 -9.37 23.41
C SER A 136 24.68 -10.06 22.34
N GLU A 137 25.80 -9.44 21.95
CA GLU A 137 26.71 -10.03 20.96
C GLU A 137 27.26 -11.39 21.39
N GLU A 138 27.45 -11.63 22.69
CA GLU A 138 27.87 -12.95 23.19
C GLU A 138 26.85 -14.05 22.89
N VAL A 139 25.55 -13.73 23.00
CA VAL A 139 24.47 -14.66 22.68
C VAL A 139 24.42 -14.89 21.16
N LYS A 140 24.47 -13.83 20.36
CA LYS A 140 24.47 -13.95 18.89
C LYS A 140 25.63 -14.80 18.39
N GLU A 141 26.82 -14.61 18.94
CA GLU A 141 28.01 -15.39 18.57
C GLU A 141 27.86 -16.88 18.88
N LYS A 142 27.26 -17.23 20.03
CA LYS A 142 26.95 -18.63 20.38
C LYS A 142 25.95 -19.25 19.41
N ILE A 143 24.92 -18.50 19.01
CA ILE A 143 23.92 -19.00 18.04
C ILE A 143 24.57 -19.18 16.66
N ARG A 144 25.37 -18.22 16.18
CA ARG A 144 26.12 -18.35 14.91
C ARG A 144 27.02 -19.59 14.88
N LYS A 145 27.69 -19.90 15.99
CA LYS A 145 28.54 -21.09 16.10
C LYS A 145 27.75 -22.39 15.95
N GLU A 146 26.55 -22.46 16.51
CA GLU A 146 25.68 -23.64 16.35
C GLU A 146 25.06 -23.72 14.94
N ILE A 147 24.71 -22.59 14.33
CA ILE A 147 24.27 -22.54 12.92
C ILE A 147 25.37 -23.08 11.99
N SER A 148 26.63 -22.69 12.20
CA SER A 148 27.76 -23.20 11.43
C SER A 148 27.93 -24.71 11.58
N ARG A 149 27.72 -25.28 12.79
CA ARG A 149 27.73 -26.74 12.97
C ARG A 149 26.57 -27.41 12.26
N PHE A 150 25.37 -26.85 12.38
CA PHE A 150 24.19 -27.35 11.70
C PHE A 150 24.39 -27.39 10.18
N LYS A 151 24.91 -26.32 9.58
CA LYS A 151 25.26 -26.23 8.15
C LYS A 151 26.22 -27.35 7.69
N ASN A 152 27.27 -27.59 8.46
CA ASN A 152 28.29 -28.62 8.15
C ASN A 152 27.80 -30.07 8.37
N SER A 153 26.70 -30.27 9.10
CA SER A 153 26.19 -31.62 9.45
C SER A 153 25.29 -32.25 8.38
N GLY A 154 24.95 -31.53 7.30
CA GLY A 154 24.22 -32.08 6.15
C GLY A 154 22.74 -32.42 6.39
N GLY A 155 22.12 -31.92 7.47
CA GLY A 155 20.67 -31.84 7.65
C GLY A 155 19.89 -33.14 7.93
N MET A 156 20.43 -34.30 7.55
CA MET A 156 19.70 -35.58 7.64
C MET A 156 20.10 -36.46 8.83
N SER A 157 20.99 -35.99 9.70
CA SER A 157 21.44 -36.76 10.87
C SER A 157 20.57 -36.47 12.10
N ALA A 158 20.51 -37.43 13.04
CA ALA A 158 19.85 -37.22 14.33
C ALA A 158 20.48 -36.06 15.13
N GLU A 159 21.77 -35.80 14.93
CA GLU A 159 22.48 -34.64 15.51
C GLU A 159 22.03 -33.32 14.89
N SER A 160 21.79 -33.28 13.57
CA SER A 160 21.27 -32.09 12.86
C SER A 160 19.90 -31.69 13.40
N TYR A 161 19.02 -32.65 13.69
CA TYR A 161 17.69 -32.37 14.27
C TYR A 161 17.78 -31.76 15.67
N VAL A 162 18.72 -32.24 16.50
CA VAL A 162 18.96 -31.70 17.85
C VAL A 162 19.55 -30.29 17.77
N SER A 163 20.54 -30.07 16.92
CA SER A 163 21.13 -28.75 16.69
C SER A 163 20.09 -27.75 16.16
N ARG A 164 19.22 -28.17 15.23
CA ARG A 164 18.12 -27.35 14.73
C ARG A 164 17.19 -26.90 15.85
N ASN A 165 16.66 -27.83 16.65
CA ASN A 165 15.74 -27.50 17.74
C ASN A 165 16.38 -26.56 18.77
N TYR A 166 17.68 -26.74 19.04
CA TYR A 166 18.43 -25.86 19.92
C TYR A 166 18.54 -24.44 19.34
N ILE A 167 18.86 -24.29 18.06
CA ILE A 167 18.92 -22.99 17.38
C ILE A 167 17.55 -22.30 17.39
N GLU A 168 16.48 -23.02 17.03
CA GLU A 168 15.10 -22.50 17.06
C GLU A 168 14.72 -22.01 18.46
N THR A 169 14.98 -22.81 19.50
CA THR A 169 14.70 -22.43 20.90
C THR A 169 15.46 -21.16 21.31
N MET A 170 16.74 -21.04 20.93
CA MET A 170 17.55 -19.87 21.25
C MET A 170 17.07 -18.61 20.51
N LEU A 171 16.54 -18.76 19.28
CA LEU A 171 15.99 -17.65 18.51
C LEU A 171 14.64 -17.15 19.05
N GLU A 172 13.86 -18.01 19.68
CA GLU A 172 12.56 -17.67 20.29
C GLU A 172 12.69 -17.06 21.69
N MET A 173 13.87 -17.14 22.32
CA MET A 173 14.09 -16.65 23.68
C MET A 173 14.08 -15.11 23.75
N PRO A 174 13.39 -14.51 24.74
CA PRO A 174 13.30 -13.06 24.92
C PRO A 174 14.54 -12.49 25.65
N TRP A 175 15.72 -12.60 25.04
CA TRP A 175 17.02 -12.29 25.67
C TRP A 175 17.10 -10.91 26.34
N ASN A 176 16.53 -9.88 25.72
CA ASN A 176 16.52 -8.50 26.23
C ASN A 176 15.17 -8.09 26.86
N HIS A 177 14.22 -9.02 26.96
CA HIS A 177 12.94 -8.84 27.64
C HIS A 177 12.83 -9.79 28.85
N CYS A 178 13.71 -9.59 29.83
CA CYS A 178 13.48 -10.11 31.18
C CYS A 178 12.69 -9.07 31.98
N SER A 179 11.51 -9.46 32.46
CA SER A 179 10.74 -8.71 33.46
C SER A 179 11.50 -8.55 34.78
#